data_AF-A0A8R1HRP3-F1
#
_entry.id   AF-A0A8R1HRP3-F1
#
_cell.length_a   1.000
_cell.length_b   1.000
_cell.length_c   1.000
_cell.angle_alpha   90.00
_cell.angle_beta   90.00
_cell.angle_gamma   90.00
#
_symmetry.space_group_name_H-M   'P 1'
#
loop_
_entity.id
_entity.type
_entity.pdbx_description
1 polymer ?
#
loop_
_entity_poly.entity_id
_entity_poly.type
_entity_poly.pdbx_seq_one_letter_code
_entity_poly.pdbx_strand_id
1 'polypeptide(L)'
;MMNRAVLSLARNQQFIRRSLHKGVDSTPPLRFTSVAEKIALYGFICVAFMSYPTSVLFRLDSLRPRPDNVLAPEVQEEIDARAAARGK
;
A
#
# COMPACT_ATOMS: atom_id res chain seq x y z
N MET A 1 26.53 -24.67 -10.75
CA MET A 1 25.41 -24.15 -11.58
C MET A 1 25.20 -22.68 -11.26
N MET A 2 25.33 -21.78 -12.22
CA MET A 2 25.15 -20.34 -12.00
C MET A 2 23.65 -19.97 -12.02
N ASN A 3 23.17 -19.28 -10.99
CA ASN A 3 21.78 -18.88 -10.86
C ASN A 3 21.36 -17.95 -12.00
N ARG A 4 20.24 -18.28 -12.67
CA ARG A 4 19.68 -17.52 -13.80
C ARG A 4 19.41 -16.05 -13.46
N ALA A 5 19.10 -15.76 -12.19
CA ALA A 5 18.92 -14.39 -11.69
C ALA A 5 20.21 -13.55 -11.73
N VAL A 6 21.36 -14.17 -11.45
CA VAL A 6 22.67 -13.47 -11.48
C VAL A 6 23.07 -13.18 -12.93
N LEU A 7 22.79 -14.12 -13.84
CA LEU A 7 23.01 -13.93 -15.27
C LEU A 7 22.09 -12.86 -15.88
N SER A 8 20.84 -12.72 -15.43
CA SER A 8 19.94 -11.65 -15.89
C SER A 8 20.37 -10.28 -15.36
N LEU A 9 20.86 -10.21 -14.12
CA LEU A 9 21.41 -8.99 -13.53
C LEU A 9 22.68 -8.53 -14.28
N ALA A 10 23.58 -9.46 -14.60
CA ALA A 10 24.78 -9.19 -15.39
C ALA A 10 24.44 -8.71 -16.81
N ARG A 11 23.36 -9.21 -17.42
CA ARG A 11 22.88 -8.77 -18.75
C ARG A 11 22.34 -7.34 -18.73
N ASN A 12 21.70 -6.93 -17.63
CA ASN A 12 21.18 -5.57 -17.44
C ASN A 12 22.24 -4.56 -16.97
N GLN A 13 23.43 -5.03 -16.60
CA GLN A 13 24.53 -4.20 -16.08
C GLN A 13 25.00 -3.14 -17.09
N GLN A 14 24.92 -3.42 -18.39
CA GLN A 14 25.19 -2.47 -19.48
C GLN A 14 24.13 -1.37 -19.61
N PHE A 15 22.85 -1.70 -19.42
CA PHE A 15 21.76 -0.72 -19.41
C PHE A 15 21.84 0.19 -18.19
N ILE A 16 22.17 -0.37 -17.02
CA ILE A 16 22.38 0.40 -15.78
C ILE A 16 23.54 1.38 -15.96
N ARG A 17 24.68 0.95 -16.53
CA ARG A 17 25.82 1.84 -16.82
C ARG A 17 25.48 2.94 -17.82
N ARG A 18 24.71 2.65 -18.86
CA ARG A 18 24.26 3.66 -19.84
C ARG A 18 23.25 4.65 -19.25
N SER A 19 22.43 4.21 -18.29
CA SER A 19 21.49 5.09 -17.60
C SER A 19 22.19 6.01 -16.60
N LEU A 20 23.30 5.57 -15.99
CA LEU A 20 24.08 6.37 -15.04
C LEU A 20 24.96 7.42 -15.71
N HIS A 21 25.42 7.20 -16.95
CA HIS A 21 26.21 8.19 -17.71
C HIS A 21 25.32 9.30 -18.32
N LYS A 22 24.00 9.19 -18.24
CA LYS A 22 23.08 10.18 -18.77
C LYS A 22 22.87 11.29 -17.73
N GLY A 23 23.76 12.28 -17.74
CA GLY A 23 23.61 13.53 -17.02
C GLY A 23 22.49 14.42 -17.59
N VAL A 24 22.41 15.65 -17.09
CA VAL A 24 21.40 16.67 -17.47
C VAL A 24 21.33 16.88 -18.99
N ASP A 25 22.45 16.73 -19.69
CA ASP A 25 22.56 16.81 -21.16
C ASP A 25 22.55 15.42 -21.83
N SER A 26 21.61 14.57 -21.46
CA SER A 26 21.49 13.25 -22.08
C SER A 26 20.75 13.30 -23.41
N THR A 27 21.13 12.40 -24.33
CA THR A 27 20.41 12.18 -25.60
C THR A 27 18.92 12.02 -25.33
N PRO A 28 18.03 12.67 -26.11
CA PRO A 28 16.59 12.61 -25.89
C PRO A 28 16.11 11.16 -25.81
N PRO A 29 15.04 10.90 -25.03
CA PRO A 29 14.56 9.55 -24.81
C PRO A 29 14.28 8.87 -26.16
N LEU A 30 14.77 7.64 -26.32
CA LEU A 30 14.59 6.83 -27.55
C LEU A 30 13.11 6.66 -27.95
N ARG A 31 12.20 6.80 -26.99
CA ARG A 31 10.76 6.86 -27.18
C ARG A 31 10.19 8.00 -26.36
N PHE A 32 9.43 8.86 -27.01
CA PHE A 32 8.64 9.86 -26.32
C PHE A 32 7.62 9.17 -25.43
N THR A 33 7.53 9.60 -24.17
CA THR A 33 6.47 9.20 -23.24
C THR A 33 5.71 10.46 -22.91
N SER A 34 4.44 10.49 -23.29
CA SER A 34 3.53 11.59 -23.01
C SER A 34 3.35 11.79 -21.51
N VAL A 35 2.96 13.00 -21.11
CA VAL A 35 2.64 13.30 -19.70
C VAL A 35 1.51 12.40 -19.20
N ALA A 36 0.52 12.10 -20.06
CA ALA A 36 -0.58 11.21 -19.73
C ALA A 36 -0.09 9.79 -19.40
N GLU A 37 0.82 9.22 -20.19
CA GLU A 37 1.41 7.90 -19.92
C GLU A 37 2.20 7.90 -18.61
N LYS A 38 2.91 8.99 -18.29
CA LYS A 38 3.63 9.11 -17.01
C LYS A 38 2.66 9.13 -15.83
N ILE A 39 1.57 9.90 -15.93
CA ILE A 39 0.54 9.97 -14.89
C ILE A 39 -0.13 8.62 -14.72
N ALA A 40 -0.49 7.94 -15.82
CA ALA A 40 -1.10 6.61 -15.78
C ALA A 40 -0.19 5.58 -15.12
N LEU A 41 1.10 5.56 -15.48
CA LEU A 41 2.08 4.67 -14.88
C LEU A 41 2.25 4.94 -13.38
N TYR A 42 2.33 6.21 -12.99
CA TYR A 42 2.42 6.59 -11.58
C TYR A 42 1.17 6.15 -10.80
N GLY A 43 -0.02 6.43 -11.32
CA GLY A 43 -1.29 6.01 -10.72
C GLY A 43 -1.38 4.48 -10.59
N PHE A 44 -0.96 3.74 -11.61
CA PHE A 44 -0.90 2.28 -11.57
C PHE A 44 0.02 1.77 -10.45
N ILE A 45 1.21 2.34 -10.31
CA ILE A 45 2.16 1.98 -9.24
C ILE A 45 1.52 2.26 -7.87
N CYS A 46 0.96 3.45 -7.64
CA CYS A 46 0.31 3.77 -6.37
C CYS A 46 -0.82 2.77 -6.04
N VAL A 47 -1.72 2.50 -6.98
CA VAL A 47 -2.83 1.57 -6.77
C VAL A 47 -2.32 0.15 -6.53
N ALA A 48 -1.35 -0.33 -7.31
CA ALA A 48 -0.80 -1.67 -7.14
C ALA A 48 -0.21 -1.87 -5.74
N PHE A 49 0.61 -0.93 -5.27
CA PHE A 49 1.24 -1.01 -3.95
C PHE A 49 0.25 -0.78 -2.79
N MET A 50 -0.80 0.02 -2.99
CA MET A 50 -1.82 0.25 -1.96
C MET A 50 -2.92 -0.81 -1.91
N SER A 51 -3.14 -1.56 -3.01
CA SER A 51 -4.25 -2.52 -3.12
C SER A 51 -4.24 -3.58 -2.02
N TYR A 52 -3.08 -4.17 -1.75
CA TYR A 52 -2.94 -5.20 -0.73
C TYR A 52 -3.16 -4.66 0.70
N PRO A 53 -2.40 -3.65 1.20
CA PRO A 53 -2.58 -3.17 2.56
C PRO A 53 -3.98 -2.62 2.80
N THR A 54 -4.59 -1.92 1.83
CA THR A 54 -5.97 -1.43 1.98
C THR A 54 -6.96 -2.58 2.13
N SER A 55 -6.83 -3.64 1.32
CA SER A 55 -7.71 -4.81 1.42
C SER A 55 -7.60 -5.54 2.77
N VAL A 56 -6.38 -5.61 3.34
CA VAL A 56 -6.14 -6.23 4.65
C VAL A 56 -6.73 -5.36 5.75
N LEU A 57 -6.49 -4.05 5.72
CA LEU A 57 -7.01 -3.11 6.72
C LEU A 57 -8.54 -3.13 6.78
N PHE A 58 -9.22 -3.19 5.64
CA PHE A 58 -10.68 -3.29 5.59
C PHE A 58 -11.22 -4.63 6.11
N ARG A 59 -10.40 -5.68 6.11
CA ARG A 59 -10.76 -7.03 6.59
C ARG A 59 -10.17 -7.32 7.97
N LEU A 60 -9.59 -6.33 8.66
CA LEU A 60 -8.97 -6.59 9.96
C LEU A 60 -9.92 -7.16 10.98
N ASP A 61 -11.17 -6.71 11.01
CA ASP A 61 -12.15 -7.20 11.99
C ASP A 61 -12.56 -8.66 11.72
N SER A 62 -12.46 -9.16 10.48
CA SER A 62 -12.71 -10.57 10.16
C SER A 62 -11.45 -11.43 10.32
N LEU A 63 -10.27 -10.88 10.03
CA LEU A 63 -8.98 -11.56 10.19
C LEU A 63 -8.55 -11.64 11.66
N ARG A 64 -8.94 -10.66 12.46
CA ARG A 64 -8.66 -10.55 13.90
C ARG A 64 -9.92 -10.03 14.60
N PRO A 65 -10.86 -10.93 14.95
CA PRO A 65 -12.03 -10.56 15.75
C PRO A 65 -11.59 -9.80 16.99
N ARG A 66 -12.18 -8.63 17.21
CA ARG A 66 -11.92 -7.85 18.43
C ARG A 66 -12.51 -8.62 19.61
N PRO A 67 -11.88 -8.57 20.79
CA PRO A 67 -12.53 -9.06 21.99
C PRO A 67 -13.86 -8.32 22.17
N ASP A 68 -14.89 -9.04 22.62
CA ASP A 68 -16.17 -8.42 22.91
C ASP A 68 -15.97 -7.31 23.95
N ASN A 69 -16.42 -6.10 23.63
CA ASN A 69 -16.41 -4.97 24.55
C ASN A 69 -17.54 -5.14 25.56
N VAL A 70 -17.44 -6.17 26.40
CA VAL A 70 -18.39 -6.39 27.48
C VAL A 70 -18.01 -5.45 28.62
N LEU A 71 -18.91 -4.52 28.94
CA LEU A 71 -18.79 -3.67 30.13
C LEU A 71 -18.89 -4.54 31.38
N ALA A 72 -18.19 -4.18 32.44
CA ALA A 72 -18.42 -4.79 33.75
C ALA A 72 -19.91 -4.64 34.11
N PRO A 73 -20.54 -5.67 34.71
CA PRO A 73 -21.99 -5.67 34.95
C PRO A 73 -22.44 -4.45 35.77
N GLU A 74 -21.60 -4.03 36.72
CA GLU A 74 -21.81 -2.84 37.56
C GLU A 74 -21.94 -1.55 36.72
N VAL A 75 -21.14 -1.42 35.66
CA VAL A 75 -21.15 -0.23 34.79
C VAL A 75 -22.36 -0.24 33.86
N GLN A 76 -22.80 -1.43 33.42
CA GLN A 76 -24.01 -1.58 32.62
C GLN A 76 -25.26 -1.19 33.44
N GLU A 77 -25.34 -1.63 34.69
CA GLU A 77 -26.41 -1.27 35.63
C GLU A 77 -26.48 0.24 35.90
N GLU A 78 -25.33 0.91 36.06
CA GLU A 78 -25.28 2.37 36.21
C GLU A 78 -25.78 3.11 34.97
N ILE A 79 -25.43 2.63 33.77
CA ILE A 79 -25.87 3.23 32.50
C ILE A 79 -27.38 3.08 32.35
N ASP A 80 -27.92 1.90 32.64
CA ASP A 80 -29.36 1.62 32.54
C ASP A 80 -30.16 2.45 33.56
N ALA A 81 -29.65 2.60 34.78
CA ALA A 81 -30.25 3.47 35.79
C ALA A 81 -30.25 4.95 35.36
N ARG A 82 -29.17 5.44 34.75
CA ARG A 82 -29.09 6.82 34.23
C ARG A 82 -29.95 7.03 32.99
N ALA A 83 -30.10 6.02 32.13
CA ALA A 83 -31.00 6.06 30.98
C ALA A 83 -32.47 6.13 31.43
N ALA A 84 -32.85 5.32 32.42
CA ALA A 84 -34.18 5.34 33.02
C ALA A 84 -34.53 6.69 33.68
N ALA A 85 -33.54 7.36 34.28
CA ALA A 85 -33.70 8.69 34.88
C ALA A 85 -33.86 9.81 33.85
N ARG A 86 -33.39 9.63 32.61
CA ARG A 86 -33.52 10.62 31.52
C ARG A 86 -34.80 10.44 30.68
N GLY A 87 -35.40 9.26 30.70
CA GLY A 87 -36.64 8.93 29.98
C GLY A 87 -37.93 9.27 30.73
N LYS A 88 -37.83 10.05 31.82
CA LYS A 88 -38.92 10.44 32.71
C LYS A 88 -38.92 11.96 32.86
#